data_AF-A0A2D4KI99-F1
#
_entry.id   AF-A0A2D4KI99-F1
#
_cell.length_a   1.000
_cell.length_b   1.000
_cell.length_c   1.000
_cell.angle_alpha   90.00
_cell.angle_beta   90.00
_cell.angle_gamma   90.00
#
_symmetry.space_group_name_H-M   'P 1'
#
loop_
_entity.id
_entity.type
_entity.pdbx_description
1 polymer ?
#
loop_
_entity_poly.entity_id
_entity_poly.type
_entity_poly.pdbx_seq_one_letter_code
_entity_poly.pdbx_strand_id
1 'polypeptide(L)'
;FVCKVWEGRWRVIPFDVLPDWLKDNDYLLHGHRPPMPSFRACFKSIFRIHTETGNIWTHLLGCVFFLCLGIFYMFRPNMSFVAPVQEKVVVGLFFLGAILCLSFSWLFHTVYCHSEGVSRLFSKLDYSGIALLIMGSFVPWLYYSFYCNPQPCFIYLIVICVLGIASIIVSQWDM
;
A
#
# COMPACT_ATOMS: atom_id res chain seq x y z
N PHE A 1 -17.58 23.08 -30.76
CA PHE A 1 -18.22 21.88 -30.18
C PHE A 1 -17.85 20.66 -31.00
N VAL A 2 -16.83 19.90 -30.59
CA VAL A 2 -16.61 18.53 -31.07
C VAL A 2 -16.23 17.68 -29.86
N CYS A 3 -17.25 17.15 -29.18
CA CYS A 3 -17.07 16.12 -28.18
C CYS A 3 -16.80 14.81 -28.93
N LYS A 4 -15.53 14.56 -29.26
CA LYS A 4 -15.10 13.32 -29.93
C LYS A 4 -14.83 12.30 -28.83
N VAL A 5 -15.76 11.36 -28.67
CA VAL A 5 -15.64 10.17 -27.83
C VAL A 5 -14.49 9.30 -28.37
N TRP A 6 -13.28 9.51 -27.86
CA TRP A 6 -12.14 8.59 -28.02
C TRP A 6 -12.04 7.78 -26.73
N GLU A 7 -12.60 6.58 -26.70
CA GLU A 7 -12.40 5.68 -25.56
C GLU A 7 -10.91 5.29 -25.44
N GLY A 8 -10.17 5.98 -24.56
CA GLY A 8 -9.00 5.45 -23.86
C GLY A 8 -7.74 5.12 -24.65
N ARG A 9 -7.54 5.64 -25.88
CA ARG A 9 -6.27 5.49 -26.60
C ARG A 9 -5.25 6.52 -26.11
N TRP A 10 -4.25 6.06 -25.35
CA TRP A 10 -3.10 6.86 -24.92
C TRP A 10 -1.78 6.21 -25.35
N ARG A 11 -0.72 7.00 -25.51
CA ARG A 11 0.65 6.54 -25.76
C ARG A 11 1.54 6.97 -24.60
N VAL A 12 2.59 6.20 -24.34
CA VAL A 12 3.61 6.60 -23.37
C VAL A 12 4.31 7.87 -23.83
N ILE A 13 4.71 8.71 -22.88
CA ILE A 13 5.36 9.99 -23.12
C ILE A 13 6.77 10.03 -22.49
N PRO A 14 7.68 10.87 -23.00
CA PRO A 14 8.98 11.11 -22.36
C PRO A 14 8.84 11.93 -21.08
N PHE A 15 9.88 11.92 -20.23
CA PHE A 15 9.88 12.55 -18.90
C PHE A 15 9.78 14.09 -18.93
N ASP A 16 10.44 14.72 -19.91
CA ASP A 16 10.53 16.17 -20.04
C ASP A 16 9.16 16.86 -20.18
N VAL A 17 8.21 16.19 -20.83
CA VAL A 17 6.85 16.69 -21.06
C VAL A 17 5.85 16.34 -19.95
N LEU A 18 6.28 15.65 -18.89
CA LEU A 18 5.43 15.37 -17.74
C LEU A 18 5.08 16.67 -16.97
N PRO A 19 3.88 16.76 -16.38
CA PRO A 19 3.62 17.78 -15.37
C PRO A 19 4.44 17.49 -14.10
N ASP A 20 4.73 18.53 -13.33
CA ASP A 20 5.69 18.46 -12.21
C ASP A 20 5.32 17.42 -11.15
N TRP A 21 4.03 17.27 -10.84
CA TRP A 21 3.54 16.27 -9.87
C TRP A 21 3.70 14.81 -10.33
N LEU A 22 4.07 14.55 -11.59
CA LEU A 22 4.43 13.24 -12.12
C LEU A 22 5.95 13.05 -12.32
N LYS A 23 6.75 14.10 -12.13
CA LYS A 23 8.21 14.08 -12.30
C LYS A 23 8.90 13.62 -11.02
N ASP A 24 8.73 12.34 -10.68
CA ASP A 24 9.32 11.76 -9.46
C ASP A 24 10.81 11.37 -9.62
N ASN A 25 11.17 10.77 -10.76
CA ASN A 25 12.53 10.27 -11.00
C ASN A 25 12.98 10.57 -12.45
N ASP A 26 13.95 11.48 -12.58
CA ASP A 26 14.49 11.96 -13.86
C ASP A 26 15.41 10.97 -14.58
N TYR A 27 15.84 9.90 -13.92
CA TYR A 27 16.55 8.79 -14.56
C TYR A 27 15.62 7.91 -15.42
N LEU A 28 14.31 7.97 -15.20
CA LEU A 28 13.32 7.29 -16.04
C LEU A 28 12.97 8.18 -17.22
N LEU A 29 13.70 8.04 -18.34
CA LEU A 29 13.60 8.99 -19.45
C LEU A 29 12.33 8.85 -20.31
N HIS A 30 11.75 7.66 -20.40
CA HIS A 30 10.59 7.37 -21.27
C HIS A 30 9.70 6.27 -20.67
N GLY A 31 8.50 6.11 -21.23
CA GLY A 31 7.58 5.03 -20.85
C GLY A 31 6.51 5.46 -19.85
N HIS A 32 6.39 6.76 -19.61
CA HIS A 32 5.46 7.33 -18.63
C HIS A 32 4.03 7.37 -19.17
N ARG A 33 3.07 7.24 -18.27
CA ARG A 33 1.66 7.48 -18.60
C ARG A 33 1.40 8.99 -18.65
N PRO A 34 0.66 9.50 -19.65
CA PRO A 34 0.20 10.87 -19.61
C PRO A 34 -0.84 11.06 -18.48
N PRO A 35 -1.11 12.29 -18.06
CA PRO A 35 -2.25 12.58 -17.19
C PRO A 35 -3.56 12.09 -17.81
N MET A 36 -4.27 11.22 -17.09
CA MET A 36 -5.51 10.59 -17.53
C MET A 36 -6.57 10.75 -16.44
N PRO A 37 -7.41 11.80 -16.48
CA PRO A 37 -8.44 12.07 -15.47
C PRO A 37 -9.65 11.13 -15.64
N SER A 38 -9.39 9.83 -15.65
CA SER A 38 -10.36 8.76 -15.76
C SER A 38 -9.84 7.52 -15.03
N PHE A 39 -10.45 7.18 -13.89
CA PHE A 39 -10.15 5.94 -13.17
C PHE A 39 -10.25 4.71 -14.09
N ARG A 40 -11.24 4.67 -14.99
CA ARG A 40 -11.39 3.57 -15.96
C ARG A 40 -10.14 3.41 -16.84
N ALA A 41 -9.52 4.52 -17.27
CA ALA A 41 -8.29 4.48 -18.05
C ALA A 41 -7.08 4.06 -17.19
N CYS A 42 -6.98 4.54 -15.94
CA CYS A 42 -5.95 4.14 -14.98
C CYS A 42 -6.00 2.63 -14.68
N PHE A 43 -7.15 2.08 -14.32
CA PHE A 43 -7.30 0.64 -14.04
C PHE A 43 -7.08 -0.22 -15.30
N LYS A 44 -7.49 0.25 -16.49
CA LYS A 44 -7.18 -0.44 -17.74
C LYS A 44 -5.67 -0.42 -18.06
N SER A 45 -4.92 0.53 -17.50
CA SER A 45 -3.47 0.61 -17.71
C SER A 45 -2.69 -0.51 -17.00
N ILE A 46 -3.27 -1.18 -16.00
CA ILE A 46 -2.64 -2.33 -15.30
C ILE A 46 -2.16 -3.41 -16.31
N PHE A 47 -2.88 -3.56 -17.42
CA PHE A 47 -2.58 -4.52 -18.48
C PHE A 47 -1.77 -3.91 -19.65
N ARG A 48 -1.13 -2.76 -19.45
CA ARG A 48 -0.26 -2.10 -20.44
C ARG A 48 1.15 -1.94 -19.87
N ILE A 49 2.13 -1.88 -20.76
CA ILE A 49 3.53 -1.67 -20.39
C ILE A 49 3.82 -0.16 -20.29
N HIS A 50 4.29 0.25 -19.11
CA HIS A 50 4.72 1.59 -18.73
C HIS A 50 5.59 1.52 -17.46
N THR A 51 6.17 2.64 -17.02
CA THR A 51 7.04 2.74 -15.83
C THR A 51 6.42 2.12 -14.57
N GLU A 52 5.14 2.37 -14.30
CA GLU A 52 4.44 1.84 -13.11
C GLU A 52 3.99 0.37 -13.19
N THR A 53 4.25 -0.36 -14.28
CA THR A 53 3.71 -1.73 -14.44
C THR A 53 4.25 -2.67 -13.36
N GLY A 54 5.56 -2.60 -13.11
CA GLY A 54 6.22 -3.40 -12.07
C GLY A 54 5.65 -3.09 -10.69
N ASN A 55 5.60 -1.81 -10.32
CA ASN A 55 5.12 -1.33 -9.02
C ASN A 55 3.68 -1.79 -8.72
N ILE A 56 2.80 -1.77 -9.72
CA ILE A 56 1.43 -2.26 -9.58
C ILE A 56 1.43 -3.78 -9.35
N TRP A 57 2.08 -4.55 -10.22
CA TRP A 57 1.97 -6.01 -10.19
C TRP A 57 2.66 -6.64 -8.98
N THR A 58 3.79 -6.11 -8.52
CA THR A 58 4.48 -6.62 -7.33
C THR A 58 3.60 -6.51 -6.09
N HIS A 59 3.00 -5.35 -5.85
CA HIS A 59 2.15 -5.14 -4.67
C HIS A 59 0.76 -5.73 -4.81
N LEU A 60 0.19 -5.80 -6.03
CA LEU A 60 -1.09 -6.48 -6.27
C LEU A 60 -0.97 -7.99 -6.01
N LEU A 61 0.05 -8.65 -6.57
CA LEU A 61 0.28 -10.08 -6.32
C LEU A 61 0.61 -10.35 -4.86
N GLY A 62 1.43 -9.49 -4.24
CA GLY A 62 1.69 -9.53 -2.81
C GLY A 62 0.41 -9.42 -1.97
N CYS A 63 -0.49 -8.51 -2.31
CA CYS A 63 -1.76 -8.32 -1.61
C CYS A 63 -2.61 -9.59 -1.66
N VAL A 64 -2.76 -10.21 -2.84
CA VAL A 64 -3.50 -11.47 -2.98
C VAL A 64 -2.83 -12.59 -2.19
N PHE A 65 -1.50 -12.69 -2.23
CA PHE A 65 -0.73 -13.67 -1.47
C PHE A 65 -0.99 -13.56 0.04
N PHE A 66 -0.83 -12.36 0.62
CA PHE A 66 -1.05 -12.16 2.05
C PHE A 66 -2.51 -12.31 2.47
N LEU A 67 -3.46 -11.98 1.59
CA LEU A 67 -4.89 -12.25 1.83
C LEU A 67 -5.17 -13.75 1.91
N CYS A 68 -4.73 -14.54 0.93
CA CYS A 68 -4.88 -15.99 0.92
C CYS A 68 -4.18 -16.64 2.12
N LEU A 69 -2.96 -16.20 2.43
CA LEU A 69 -2.18 -16.70 3.57
C LEU A 69 -2.86 -16.38 4.90
N GLY A 70 -3.39 -15.16 5.06
CA GLY A 70 -4.11 -14.74 6.27
C GLY A 70 -5.41 -15.53 6.47
N ILE A 71 -6.18 -15.74 5.40
CA ILE A 71 -7.38 -16.60 5.44
C ILE A 71 -7.00 -18.02 5.86
N PHE A 72 -5.98 -18.61 5.22
CA PHE A 72 -5.50 -19.94 5.56
C PHE A 72 -5.07 -20.04 7.04
N TYR A 73 -4.36 -19.03 7.55
CA TYR A 73 -3.95 -18.96 8.95
C TYR A 73 -5.16 -18.94 9.91
N MET A 74 -6.19 -18.16 9.61
CA MET A 74 -7.41 -18.08 10.42
C MET A 74 -8.16 -19.42 10.51
N PHE A 75 -8.11 -20.22 9.45
CA PHE A 75 -8.73 -21.56 9.39
C PHE A 75 -7.87 -22.68 9.97
N ARG A 76 -6.66 -22.41 10.47
CA ARG A 76 -5.85 -23.43 11.16
C ARG A 76 -6.60 -23.98 12.38
N PRO A 77 -6.55 -25.30 12.65
CA PRO A 77 -7.21 -25.92 13.79
C PRO A 77 -6.77 -25.31 15.12
N ASN A 78 -7.72 -25.02 16.01
CA ASN A 78 -7.44 -24.39 17.31
C ASN A 78 -6.52 -25.24 18.21
N MET A 79 -6.52 -26.56 18.04
CA MET A 79 -5.62 -27.48 18.76
C MET A 79 -4.13 -27.23 18.48
N SER A 80 -3.79 -26.47 17.44
CA SER A 80 -2.41 -26.09 17.13
C SER A 80 -1.92 -24.86 17.91
N PHE A 81 -2.77 -24.24 18.73
CA PHE A 81 -2.48 -23.00 19.45
C PHE A 81 -2.71 -23.19 20.95
N VAL A 82 -1.93 -22.48 21.77
CA VAL A 82 -2.10 -22.47 23.24
C VAL A 82 -3.28 -21.57 23.61
N ALA A 83 -3.39 -20.41 22.96
CA ALA A 83 -4.44 -19.42 23.15
C ALA A 83 -5.04 -19.02 21.79
N PRO A 84 -5.91 -19.85 21.18
CA PRO A 84 -6.28 -19.72 19.77
C PRO A 84 -6.86 -18.36 19.38
N VAL A 85 -7.65 -17.74 20.26
CA VAL A 85 -8.26 -16.43 19.97
C VAL A 85 -7.19 -15.35 19.97
N GLN A 86 -6.38 -15.28 21.03
CA GLN A 86 -5.34 -14.28 21.21
C GLN A 86 -4.27 -14.38 20.12
N GLU A 87 -3.78 -15.59 19.85
CA GLU A 87 -2.77 -15.84 18.82
C GLU A 87 -3.27 -15.48 17.42
N LYS A 88 -4.54 -15.80 17.10
CA LYS A 88 -5.16 -15.40 15.82
C LYS A 88 -5.39 -13.90 15.73
N VAL A 89 -5.70 -13.21 16.83
CA VAL A 89 -5.85 -11.74 16.84
C VAL A 89 -4.51 -11.05 16.59
N VAL A 90 -3.44 -11.44 17.29
CA VAL A 90 -2.13 -10.77 17.14
C VAL A 90 -1.55 -10.96 15.74
N VAL A 91 -1.67 -12.17 15.18
CA VAL A 91 -1.22 -12.43 13.80
C VAL A 91 -2.19 -11.81 12.78
N GLY A 92 -3.49 -11.75 13.09
CA GLY A 92 -4.49 -11.05 12.28
C GLY A 92 -4.20 -9.55 12.12
N LEU A 93 -3.70 -8.89 13.17
CA LEU A 93 -3.29 -7.48 13.11
C LEU A 93 -2.09 -7.27 12.18
N PHE A 94 -1.14 -8.21 12.15
CA PHE A 94 -0.06 -8.20 11.15
C PHE A 94 -0.60 -8.34 9.72
N PHE A 95 -1.46 -9.32 9.48
CA PHE A 95 -2.07 -9.50 8.15
C PHE A 95 -2.89 -8.29 7.71
N LEU A 96 -3.62 -7.66 8.63
CA LEU A 96 -4.36 -6.42 8.35
C LEU A 96 -3.42 -5.31 7.89
N GLY A 97 -2.31 -5.08 8.62
CA GLY A 97 -1.30 -4.08 8.25
C GLY A 97 -0.67 -4.37 6.88
N ALA A 98 -0.31 -5.63 6.61
CA ALA A 98 0.27 -6.04 5.33
C ALA A 98 -0.70 -5.86 4.16
N ILE A 99 -1.95 -6.30 4.31
CA ILE A 99 -2.96 -6.19 3.25
C ILE A 99 -3.30 -4.72 2.98
N LEU A 100 -3.46 -3.89 4.02
CA LEU A 100 -3.71 -2.45 3.84
C LEU A 100 -2.55 -1.75 3.15
N CYS A 101 -1.31 -2.01 3.60
CA CYS A 101 -0.10 -1.43 2.99
C CYS A 101 -0.02 -1.75 1.49
N LEU A 102 -0.11 -3.03 1.14
CA LEU A 102 -0.01 -3.47 -0.25
C LEU A 102 -1.18 -2.94 -1.07
N SER A 103 -2.38 -2.91 -0.49
CA SER A 103 -3.59 -2.38 -1.14
C SER A 103 -3.47 -0.91 -1.49
N PHE A 104 -3.06 -0.08 -0.52
CA PHE A 104 -2.86 1.34 -0.75
C PHE A 104 -1.79 1.59 -1.81
N SER A 105 -0.72 0.81 -1.80
CA SER A 105 0.37 0.97 -2.74
C SER A 105 -0.01 0.62 -4.18
N TRP A 106 -0.56 -0.57 -4.45
CA TRP A 106 -0.92 -0.93 -5.83
C TRP A 106 -2.05 -0.02 -6.36
N LEU A 107 -2.96 0.45 -5.50
CA LEU A 107 -3.97 1.44 -5.86
C LEU A 107 -3.33 2.78 -6.21
N PHE A 108 -2.41 3.29 -5.39
CA PHE A 108 -1.66 4.52 -5.65
C PHE A 108 -0.97 4.45 -7.00
N HIS A 109 -0.13 3.44 -7.24
CA HIS A 109 0.57 3.29 -8.51
C HIS A 109 -0.40 3.13 -9.69
N THR A 110 -1.58 2.53 -9.50
CA THR A 110 -2.61 2.47 -10.54
C THR A 110 -3.16 3.84 -10.89
N VAL A 111 -3.58 4.63 -9.89
CA VAL A 111 -4.22 5.94 -10.08
C VAL A 111 -3.25 7.12 -10.09
N TYR A 112 -1.94 6.85 -9.99
CA TYR A 112 -0.88 7.85 -9.93
C TYR A 112 -0.95 8.85 -11.09
N CYS A 113 -1.37 8.44 -12.28
CA CYS A 113 -1.50 9.32 -13.45
C CYS A 113 -2.84 10.07 -13.57
N HIS A 114 -3.74 10.00 -12.58
CA HIS A 114 -5.11 10.51 -12.73
C HIS A 114 -5.16 12.06 -12.80
N SER A 115 -4.78 12.68 -11.70
CA SER A 115 -4.78 14.13 -11.48
C SER A 115 -4.01 14.42 -10.20
N GLU A 116 -3.43 15.62 -10.06
CA GLU A 116 -2.63 16.01 -8.90
C GLU A 116 -3.32 15.73 -7.55
N GLY A 117 -4.59 16.09 -7.38
CA GLY A 117 -5.32 15.85 -6.13
C GLY A 117 -5.51 14.36 -5.79
N VAL A 118 -5.79 13.51 -6.79
CA VAL A 118 -5.89 12.06 -6.60
C VAL A 118 -4.52 11.46 -6.30
N SER A 119 -3.47 11.89 -7.01
CA SER A 119 -2.10 11.45 -6.75
C SER A 119 -1.65 11.78 -5.34
N ARG A 120 -1.86 13.03 -4.89
CA ARG A 120 -1.56 13.47 -3.52
C ARG A 120 -2.34 12.69 -2.46
N LEU A 121 -3.63 12.43 -2.67
CA LEU A 121 -4.41 11.66 -1.71
C LEU A 121 -3.88 10.22 -1.57
N PHE A 122 -3.64 9.55 -2.70
CA PHE A 122 -3.20 8.16 -2.67
C PHE A 122 -1.73 8.01 -2.26
N SER A 123 -0.86 9.01 -2.48
CA SER A 123 0.50 8.98 -1.93
C SER A 123 0.50 9.05 -0.41
N LYS A 124 -0.37 9.88 0.19
CA LYS A 124 -0.57 9.93 1.66
C LYS A 124 -1.03 8.57 2.21
N LEU A 125 -1.93 7.89 1.49
CA LEU A 125 -2.37 6.54 1.86
C LEU A 125 -1.25 5.51 1.74
N ASP A 126 -0.45 5.56 0.66
CA ASP A 126 0.67 4.65 0.44
C ASP A 126 1.72 4.75 1.57
N TYR A 127 2.15 5.99 1.90
CA TYR A 127 3.06 6.21 3.03
C TYR A 127 2.47 5.78 4.38
N SER A 128 1.17 6.03 4.60
CA SER A 128 0.48 5.57 5.82
C SER A 128 0.42 4.05 5.91
N GLY A 129 0.27 3.36 4.76
CA GLY A 129 0.30 1.91 4.65
C GLY A 129 1.60 1.30 5.20
N ILE A 130 2.74 1.90 4.90
CA ILE A 130 4.05 1.47 5.41
C ILE A 130 4.08 1.49 6.94
N ALA A 131 3.60 2.58 7.56
CA ALA A 131 3.54 2.69 9.02
C ALA A 131 2.60 1.64 9.63
N LEU A 132 1.44 1.37 9.01
CA LEU A 132 0.51 0.33 9.47
C LEU A 132 1.12 -1.08 9.41
N LEU A 133 1.87 -1.40 8.35
CA LEU A 133 2.60 -2.66 8.25
C LEU A 133 3.67 -2.79 9.34
N ILE A 134 4.45 -1.73 9.57
CA ILE A 134 5.47 -1.72 10.62
C ILE A 134 4.82 -1.95 12.00
N MET A 135 3.80 -1.16 12.35
CA MET A 135 3.06 -1.34 13.60
C MET A 135 2.49 -2.76 13.73
N GLY A 136 1.81 -3.26 12.69
CA GLY A 136 1.21 -4.59 12.67
C GLY A 136 2.22 -5.72 12.85
N SER A 137 3.42 -5.60 12.27
CA SER A 137 4.48 -6.62 12.37
C SER A 137 5.08 -6.75 13.78
N PHE A 138 5.10 -5.67 14.55
CA PHE A 138 5.57 -5.69 15.93
C PHE A 138 4.60 -6.41 16.88
N VAL A 139 3.29 -6.44 16.57
CA VAL A 139 2.28 -7.02 17.47
C VAL A 139 2.53 -8.51 17.78
N PRO A 140 2.56 -9.43 16.79
CA PRO A 140 2.82 -10.83 17.09
C PRO A 140 4.25 -11.06 17.58
N TRP A 141 5.23 -10.32 17.05
CA TRP A 141 6.62 -10.45 17.47
C TRP A 141 6.82 -10.15 18.96
N LEU A 142 6.32 -9.00 19.43
CA LEU A 142 6.39 -8.62 20.85
C LEU A 142 5.56 -9.57 21.74
N TYR A 143 4.39 -10.02 21.26
CA TYR A 143 3.55 -10.98 21.98
C TYR A 143 4.33 -12.27 22.33
N TYR A 144 5.05 -12.84 21.36
CA TYR A 144 5.85 -14.05 21.61
C TYR A 144 7.18 -13.76 22.31
N SER A 145 7.87 -12.67 21.98
CA SER A 145 9.15 -12.32 22.62
C SER A 145 9.02 -12.02 24.11
N PHE A 146 7.92 -11.38 24.51
CA PHE A 146 7.66 -10.98 25.90
C PHE A 146 6.51 -11.78 26.52
N TYR A 147 6.29 -13.02 26.06
CA TYR A 147 5.17 -13.87 26.49
C TYR A 147 5.05 -14.00 28.02
N CYS A 148 6.19 -14.14 28.72
CA CYS A 148 6.23 -14.27 30.18
C CYS A 148 6.43 -12.94 30.92
N ASN A 149 6.59 -11.81 30.22
CA ASN A 149 6.86 -10.51 30.83
C ASN A 149 5.96 -9.42 30.23
N PRO A 150 4.75 -9.21 30.78
CA PRO A 150 3.75 -8.36 30.15
C PRO A 150 4.11 -6.86 30.19
N GLN A 151 4.83 -6.40 31.21
CA GLN A 151 5.19 -4.97 31.36
C GLN A 151 6.01 -4.43 30.16
N PRO A 152 7.16 -5.01 29.76
CA PRO A 152 7.89 -4.55 28.58
C PRO A 152 7.09 -4.76 27.29
N CYS A 153 6.27 -5.82 27.18
CA CYS A 153 5.40 -6.02 26.02
C CYS A 153 4.49 -4.81 25.78
N PHE A 154 3.77 -4.37 26.81
CA PHE A 154 2.87 -3.22 26.73
C PHE A 154 3.62 -1.92 26.45
N ILE A 155 4.78 -1.69 27.09
CA ILE A 155 5.58 -0.49 26.87
C ILE A 155 6.03 -0.40 25.40
N TYR A 156 6.61 -1.47 24.85
CA TYR A 156 7.06 -1.47 23.46
C TYR A 156 5.92 -1.35 22.46
N LEU A 157 4.75 -1.96 22.74
CA LEU A 157 3.54 -1.79 21.93
C LEU A 157 3.04 -0.33 21.92
N ILE A 158 3.05 0.34 23.06
CA ILE A 158 2.68 1.76 23.13
C ILE A 158 3.66 2.61 22.33
N VAL A 159 4.97 2.38 22.51
CA VAL A 159 6.02 3.14 21.80
C VAL A 159 5.89 3.00 20.29
N ILE A 160 5.73 1.77 19.76
CA ILE A 160 5.61 1.58 18.31
C ILE A 160 4.32 2.19 17.75
N CYS A 161 3.22 2.18 18.52
CA CYS A 161 1.99 2.87 18.13
C CYS A 161 2.15 4.39 18.09
N VAL A 162 2.79 4.99 19.10
CA VAL A 162 3.06 6.44 19.12
C VAL A 162 3.95 6.84 17.94
N LEU A 163 5.03 6.10 17.69
CA LEU A 163 5.93 6.37 16.56
C LEU A 163 5.22 6.18 15.21
N GLY A 164 4.42 5.12 15.06
CA GLY A 164 3.68 4.85 13.83
C GLY A 164 2.60 5.92 13.56
N ILE A 165 1.86 6.35 14.57
CA ILE A 165 0.89 7.45 14.44
C ILE A 165 1.60 8.76 14.08
N ALA A 166 2.73 9.07 14.73
CA ALA A 166 3.53 10.24 14.37
C ALA A 166 3.98 10.19 12.90
N SER A 167 4.45 9.04 12.41
CA SER A 167 4.80 8.84 10.99
C SER A 167 3.61 9.03 10.05
N ILE A 168 2.42 8.56 10.43
CA ILE A 168 1.18 8.78 9.65
C ILE A 168 0.80 10.26 9.62
N ILE A 169 0.98 11.00 10.72
CA ILE A 169 0.72 12.44 10.76
C ILE A 169 1.71 13.18 9.86
N VAL A 170 3.00 12.83 9.94
CA VAL A 170 4.05 13.41 9.09
C VAL A 170 3.77 13.14 7.61
N SER A 171 3.26 11.95 7.25
CA SER A 171 2.90 11.64 5.87
C SER A 171 1.73 12.46 5.33
N GLN A 172 0.97 13.16 6.18
CA GLN A 172 -0.11 14.06 5.72
C GLN A 172 0.38 15.45 5.32
N TRP A 173 1.61 15.83 5.66
CA TRP A 173 2.16 17.10 5.23
C TRP A 173 2.23 17.16 3.71
N ASP A 174 1.75 18.28 3.16
CA ASP A 174 1.86 18.54 1.74
C ASP A 174 3.34 18.77 1.41
N MET A 175 3.91 17.84 0.64
CA MET A 175 5.18 18.05 -0.06
C MET A 175 4.96 18.88 -1.32
#